data_AF-A0A060Y224-F1
#
_entry.id   AF-A0A060Y224-F1
#
_cell.length_a   1.000
_cell.length_b   1.000
_cell.length_c   1.000
_cell.angle_alpha   90.00
_cell.angle_beta   90.00
_cell.angle_gamma   90.00
#
_symmetry.space_group_name_H-M   'P 1'
#
loop_
_entity.id
_entity.type
_entity.pdbx_description
1 polymer ?
#
loop_
_entity_poly.entity_id
_entity_poly.type
_entity_poly.pdbx_seq_one_letter_code
_entity_poly.pdbx_strand_id
1 'polypeptide(L)'
;MLLDNAKSCLGISEVSLSENHVEVLGNMVCTVNGSYILNSDPFILEKLKNCKDFTEAQVAAMETLLISGTTQYGKTTTWNQQTLEDLETLPLYLTQNFWSLFTTEVKGKFLKSFMPRLRKQETVKRKLKTLFKQINSHSRSKRGAGCITGNITQSVIADTSFPFGYDMTQFDLCLDISVLKDNLAAFTKQVDDNNFQKIILVKLNQAYPSGIVDEQLKVLGSVSRVATLDDITKWSITKIDTLSALMAFGDGPWETEKSKAIITTYLNTSGNSLGSSELNAVGANLCSLDVSVLKTITSSSLK
;
A
#
# COMPACT_ATOMS: atom_id res chain seq x y z
N MET A 1 -12.03 -29.65 0.46
CA MET A 1 -12.34 -30.59 1.57
C MET A 1 -13.46 -30.07 2.48
N LEU A 2 -13.31 -28.97 3.23
CA LEU A 2 -14.41 -28.46 4.07
C LEU A 2 -15.63 -27.98 3.25
N LEU A 3 -15.38 -27.22 2.17
CA LEU A 3 -16.45 -26.74 1.28
C LEU A 3 -17.21 -27.89 0.60
N ASP A 4 -16.49 -28.92 0.14
CA ASP A 4 -17.10 -30.06 -0.57
C ASP A 4 -17.98 -30.89 0.37
N ASN A 5 -17.53 -31.08 1.62
CA ASN A 5 -18.34 -31.73 2.66
C ASN A 5 -19.58 -30.90 2.99
N ALA A 6 -19.44 -29.59 3.17
CA ALA A 6 -20.57 -28.70 3.43
C ALA A 6 -21.60 -28.73 2.28
N LYS A 7 -21.12 -28.72 1.02
CA LYS A 7 -21.97 -28.85 -0.17
C LYS A 7 -22.73 -30.18 -0.19
N SER A 8 -22.04 -31.28 0.09
CA SER A 8 -22.66 -32.61 0.17
C SER A 8 -23.75 -32.66 1.25
N CYS A 9 -23.48 -32.10 2.44
CA CYS A 9 -24.46 -32.02 3.53
C CYS A 9 -25.68 -31.16 3.18
N LEU A 10 -25.49 -30.10 2.40
CA LEU A 10 -26.56 -29.19 1.96
C LEU A 10 -27.25 -29.65 0.67
N GLY A 11 -26.84 -30.77 0.08
CA GLY A 11 -27.40 -31.26 -1.19
C GLY A 11 -27.11 -30.37 -2.40
N ILE A 12 -26.01 -29.59 -2.35
CA ILE A 12 -25.62 -28.68 -3.43
C ILE A 12 -24.89 -29.48 -4.52
N SER A 13 -25.60 -29.77 -5.61
CA SER A 13 -25.06 -30.46 -6.80
C SER A 13 -24.70 -29.50 -7.94
N GLU A 14 -25.29 -28.30 -7.96
CA GLU A 14 -25.08 -27.29 -8.98
C GLU A 14 -24.01 -26.25 -8.61
N VAL A 15 -23.55 -25.50 -9.60
CA VAL A 15 -22.62 -24.36 -9.44
C VAL A 15 -23.31 -23.06 -8.97
N SER A 16 -24.54 -23.16 -8.46
CA SER A 16 -25.36 -22.06 -7.95
C SER A 16 -25.66 -22.25 -6.46
N LEU A 17 -25.64 -21.18 -5.68
CA LEU A 17 -26.06 -21.17 -4.28
C LEU A 17 -27.30 -20.29 -4.16
N SER A 18 -28.39 -20.85 -3.60
CA SER A 18 -29.55 -20.06 -3.20
C SER A 18 -29.20 -19.17 -2.00
N GLU A 19 -30.03 -18.17 -1.71
CA GLU A 19 -29.86 -17.30 -0.54
C GLU A 19 -29.66 -18.10 0.77
N ASN A 20 -30.49 -19.13 0.99
CA ASN A 20 -30.38 -20.04 2.14
C ASN A 20 -29.02 -20.76 2.20
N HIS A 21 -28.52 -21.25 1.05
CA HIS A 21 -27.21 -21.90 1.01
C HIS A 21 -26.10 -20.91 1.37
N VAL A 22 -26.16 -19.68 0.86
CA VAL A 22 -25.19 -18.63 1.17
C VAL A 22 -25.24 -18.26 2.65
N GLU A 23 -26.44 -18.14 3.22
CA GLU A 23 -26.60 -17.82 4.64
C GLU A 23 -26.00 -18.91 5.54
N VAL A 24 -26.30 -20.18 5.27
CA VAL A 24 -25.79 -21.32 6.05
C VAL A 24 -24.28 -21.49 5.88
N LEU A 25 -23.74 -21.31 4.67
CA LEU A 25 -22.31 -21.42 4.43
C LEU A 25 -21.52 -20.28 5.11
N GLY A 26 -22.14 -19.11 5.31
CA GLY A 26 -21.52 -17.97 5.97
C GLY A 26 -20.15 -17.64 5.39
N ASN A 27 -19.10 -17.64 6.20
CA ASN A 27 -17.74 -17.33 5.75
C ASN A 27 -17.10 -18.41 4.86
N MET A 28 -17.70 -19.60 4.74
CA MET A 28 -17.19 -20.62 3.81
C MET A 28 -17.30 -20.16 2.34
N VAL A 29 -18.18 -19.19 2.04
CA VAL A 29 -18.30 -18.64 0.68
C VAL A 29 -17.00 -17.99 0.19
N CYS A 30 -16.08 -17.59 1.09
CA CYS A 30 -14.78 -17.05 0.70
C CYS A 30 -13.92 -18.04 -0.10
N THR A 31 -14.24 -19.34 -0.02
CA THR A 31 -13.49 -20.42 -0.68
C THR A 31 -14.09 -20.85 -2.02
N VAL A 32 -15.25 -20.32 -2.40
CA VAL A 32 -15.89 -20.68 -3.67
C VAL A 32 -15.22 -19.93 -4.83
N ASN A 33 -15.17 -20.54 -6.00
CA ASN A 33 -14.56 -19.92 -7.18
C ASN A 33 -15.50 -18.88 -7.83
N GLY A 34 -14.98 -18.16 -8.84
CA GLY A 34 -15.75 -17.13 -9.56
C GLY A 34 -17.05 -17.65 -10.19
N SER A 35 -17.08 -18.89 -10.69
CA SER A 35 -18.31 -19.47 -11.27
C SER A 35 -19.42 -19.62 -10.23
N TYR A 36 -19.10 -20.04 -9.01
CA TYR A 36 -20.07 -20.08 -7.93
C TYR A 36 -20.56 -18.68 -7.59
N ILE A 37 -19.67 -17.70 -7.46
CA ILE A 37 -20.08 -16.32 -7.19
C ILE A 37 -21.06 -15.84 -8.27
N LEU A 38 -20.71 -15.98 -9.54
CA LEU A 38 -21.48 -15.46 -10.66
C LEU A 38 -22.90 -16.06 -10.77
N ASN A 39 -23.05 -17.35 -10.46
CA ASN A 39 -24.32 -18.08 -10.64
C ASN A 39 -25.13 -18.21 -9.34
N SER A 40 -24.64 -17.65 -8.23
CA SER A 40 -25.35 -17.68 -6.94
C SER A 40 -26.27 -16.48 -6.76
N ASP A 41 -27.12 -16.57 -5.75
CA ASP A 41 -27.93 -15.46 -5.30
C ASP A 41 -27.08 -14.21 -5.01
N PRO A 42 -27.50 -13.01 -5.45
CA PRO A 42 -26.79 -11.74 -5.21
C PRO A 42 -26.40 -11.47 -3.76
N PHE A 43 -27.14 -12.03 -2.79
CA PHE A 43 -26.82 -11.92 -1.36
C PHE A 43 -25.43 -12.46 -1.00
N ILE A 44 -24.81 -13.27 -1.87
CA ILE A 44 -23.43 -13.72 -1.69
C ILE A 44 -22.43 -12.57 -1.52
N LEU A 45 -22.66 -11.42 -2.17
CA LEU A 45 -21.81 -10.24 -2.04
C LEU A 45 -21.72 -9.75 -0.58
N GLU A 46 -22.79 -9.93 0.21
CA GLU A 46 -22.83 -9.53 1.63
C GLU A 46 -21.96 -10.40 2.49
N LYS A 47 -21.94 -11.71 2.22
CA LYS A 47 -21.06 -12.63 2.92
C LYS A 47 -19.61 -12.44 2.48
N LEU A 48 -19.37 -12.11 1.22
CA LEU A 48 -18.02 -11.85 0.70
C LEU A 48 -17.34 -10.64 1.37
N LYS A 49 -18.08 -9.65 1.90
CA LYS A 49 -17.52 -8.54 2.68
C LYS A 49 -16.63 -8.99 3.84
N ASN A 50 -16.89 -10.18 4.40
CA ASN A 50 -16.13 -10.74 5.52
C ASN A 50 -14.86 -11.51 5.09
N CYS A 51 -14.62 -11.64 3.78
CA CYS A 51 -13.48 -12.37 3.26
C CYS A 51 -12.19 -11.54 3.31
N LYS A 52 -11.07 -12.21 3.59
CA LYS A 52 -9.76 -11.57 3.74
C LYS A 52 -9.05 -11.29 2.41
N ASP A 53 -9.37 -12.02 1.36
CA ASP A 53 -8.77 -11.85 0.03
C ASP A 53 -9.60 -12.52 -1.05
N PHE A 54 -9.29 -12.19 -2.31
CA PHE A 54 -9.96 -12.72 -3.49
C PHE A 54 -8.97 -13.00 -4.62
N THR A 55 -9.27 -14.02 -5.40
CA THR A 55 -8.63 -14.28 -6.70
C THR A 55 -9.19 -13.36 -7.78
N GLU A 56 -8.44 -13.18 -8.88
CA GLU A 56 -8.90 -12.36 -10.01
C GLU A 56 -10.24 -12.85 -10.59
N ALA A 57 -10.44 -14.16 -10.65
CA ALA A 57 -11.69 -14.75 -11.12
C ALA A 57 -12.88 -14.45 -10.17
N GLN A 58 -12.64 -14.43 -8.85
CA GLN A 58 -13.67 -14.04 -7.89
C GLN A 58 -14.01 -12.55 -8.03
N VAL A 59 -13.00 -11.67 -8.15
CA VAL A 59 -13.22 -10.23 -8.35
C VAL A 59 -14.02 -9.96 -9.63
N ALA A 60 -13.68 -10.61 -10.75
CA ALA A 60 -14.42 -10.46 -12.01
C ALA A 60 -15.89 -10.90 -11.90
N ALA A 61 -16.15 -12.01 -11.18
CA ALA A 61 -17.50 -12.48 -10.92
C ALA A 61 -18.29 -11.50 -10.02
N MET A 62 -17.65 -10.97 -8.98
CA MET A 62 -18.25 -9.98 -8.09
C MET A 62 -18.61 -8.69 -8.82
N GLU A 63 -17.71 -8.17 -9.66
CA GLU A 63 -18.01 -7.00 -10.50
C GLU A 63 -19.15 -7.27 -11.47
N THR A 64 -19.18 -8.44 -12.09
CA THR A 64 -20.27 -8.82 -13.01
C THR A 64 -21.63 -8.83 -12.30
N LEU A 65 -21.69 -9.41 -11.08
CA LEU A 65 -22.89 -9.37 -10.26
C LEU A 65 -23.26 -7.94 -9.86
N LEU A 66 -22.31 -7.15 -9.35
CA LEU A 66 -22.57 -5.77 -8.94
C LEU A 66 -23.18 -4.98 -10.11
N ILE A 67 -22.57 -5.07 -11.29
CA ILE A 67 -22.93 -4.28 -12.47
C ILE A 67 -24.24 -4.75 -13.14
N SER A 68 -24.71 -5.98 -12.87
CA SER A 68 -25.93 -6.53 -13.48
C SER A 68 -27.19 -5.70 -13.18
N GLY A 69 -27.18 -4.94 -12.08
CA GLY A 69 -28.33 -4.19 -11.59
C GLY A 69 -29.37 -5.04 -10.86
N THR A 70 -29.10 -6.34 -10.63
CA THR A 70 -30.00 -7.26 -9.91
C THR A 70 -29.65 -7.42 -8.42
N THR A 71 -28.58 -6.76 -7.97
CA THR A 71 -28.19 -6.74 -6.56
C THR A 71 -28.98 -5.68 -5.79
N GLN A 72 -28.91 -5.72 -4.46
CA GLN A 72 -29.50 -4.68 -3.62
C GLN A 72 -28.93 -3.27 -3.85
N TYR A 73 -27.77 -3.16 -4.52
CA TYR A 73 -27.15 -1.89 -4.87
C TYR A 73 -27.80 -1.23 -6.09
N GLY A 74 -28.74 -1.91 -6.75
CA GLY A 74 -29.48 -1.39 -7.88
C GLY A 74 -28.63 -1.14 -9.13
N LYS A 75 -29.18 -0.37 -10.07
CA LYS A 75 -28.54 -0.07 -11.36
C LYS A 75 -27.34 0.87 -11.19
N THR A 76 -26.33 0.71 -12.02
CA THR A 76 -25.10 1.53 -11.98
C THR A 76 -25.36 3.04 -12.14
N THR A 77 -26.46 3.43 -12.81
CA THR A 77 -26.86 4.84 -12.97
C THR A 77 -27.32 5.51 -11.68
N THR A 78 -27.65 4.74 -10.64
CA THR A 78 -28.06 5.27 -9.32
C THR A 78 -26.94 5.24 -8.28
N TRP A 79 -25.78 4.69 -8.63
CA TRP A 79 -24.68 4.50 -7.69
C TRP A 79 -24.05 5.83 -7.26
N ASN A 80 -23.77 5.94 -5.97
CA ASN A 80 -23.21 7.14 -5.35
C ASN A 80 -22.25 6.77 -4.21
N GLN A 81 -21.88 7.76 -3.38
CA GLN A 81 -20.99 7.53 -2.24
C GLN A 81 -21.54 6.48 -1.25
N GLN A 82 -22.84 6.48 -0.98
CA GLN A 82 -23.47 5.50 -0.08
C GLN A 82 -23.29 4.08 -0.61
N THR A 83 -23.43 3.87 -1.93
CA THR A 83 -23.15 2.57 -2.55
C THR A 83 -21.74 2.08 -2.25
N LEU A 84 -20.73 2.95 -2.31
CA LEU A 84 -19.35 2.58 -1.96
C LEU A 84 -19.19 2.29 -0.46
N GLU A 85 -19.89 3.01 0.40
CA GLU A 85 -19.87 2.81 1.85
C GLU A 85 -20.52 1.48 2.25
N ASP A 86 -21.65 1.15 1.63
CA ASP A 86 -22.40 -0.09 1.86
C ASP A 86 -21.62 -1.32 1.39
N LEU A 87 -20.75 -1.18 0.38
CA LEU A 87 -19.85 -2.25 -0.08
C LEU A 87 -18.68 -2.54 0.89
N GLU A 88 -18.53 -1.72 1.94
CA GLU A 88 -17.53 -1.88 3.00
C GLU A 88 -16.10 -2.05 2.48
N THR A 89 -15.49 -3.22 2.67
CA THR A 89 -14.09 -3.52 2.30
C THR A 89 -13.94 -3.94 0.84
N LEU A 90 -15.02 -4.34 0.18
CA LEU A 90 -14.96 -4.84 -1.20
C LEU A 90 -14.29 -3.87 -2.19
N PRO A 91 -14.52 -2.54 -2.13
CA PRO A 91 -13.87 -1.59 -3.04
C PRO A 91 -12.34 -1.67 -3.06
N LEU A 92 -11.69 -2.18 -2.00
CA LEU A 92 -10.24 -2.41 -1.96
C LEU A 92 -9.75 -3.36 -3.07
N TYR A 93 -10.60 -4.30 -3.50
CA TYR A 93 -10.25 -5.38 -4.43
C TYR A 93 -10.74 -5.15 -5.85
N LEU A 94 -11.70 -4.23 -6.03
CA LEU A 94 -12.35 -3.99 -7.31
C LEU A 94 -11.43 -3.23 -8.29
N THR A 95 -11.68 -3.44 -9.56
CA THR A 95 -10.83 -3.00 -10.67
C THR A 95 -11.34 -1.72 -11.31
N GLN A 96 -10.59 -1.23 -12.30
CA GLN A 96 -11.00 -0.13 -13.16
C GLN A 96 -12.41 -0.31 -13.73
N ASN A 97 -12.86 -1.54 -14.03
CA ASN A 97 -14.18 -1.80 -14.58
C ASN A 97 -15.27 -1.26 -13.65
N PHE A 98 -15.21 -1.61 -12.36
CA PHE A 98 -16.08 -1.05 -11.33
C PHE A 98 -15.83 0.46 -11.11
N TRP A 99 -14.57 0.86 -10.91
CA TRP A 99 -14.25 2.26 -10.59
C TRP A 99 -14.62 3.23 -11.71
N SER A 100 -14.70 2.79 -12.97
CA SER A 100 -15.11 3.63 -14.11
C SER A 100 -16.54 4.18 -13.98
N LEU A 101 -17.37 3.53 -13.16
CA LEU A 101 -18.78 3.85 -12.98
C LEU A 101 -19.03 5.01 -12.02
N PHE A 102 -17.99 5.48 -11.32
CA PHE A 102 -18.08 6.58 -10.37
C PHE A 102 -17.33 7.81 -10.87
N THR A 103 -17.90 8.99 -10.62
CA THR A 103 -17.23 10.27 -10.89
C THR A 103 -16.03 10.47 -9.96
N THR A 104 -15.08 11.31 -10.38
CA THR A 104 -13.92 11.68 -9.54
C THR A 104 -14.33 12.29 -8.20
N GLU A 105 -15.42 13.06 -8.18
CA GLU A 105 -15.95 13.65 -6.96
C GLU A 105 -16.42 12.59 -5.95
N VAL A 106 -17.21 11.60 -6.42
CA VAL A 106 -17.72 10.52 -5.56
C VAL A 106 -16.57 9.67 -5.02
N LYS A 107 -15.60 9.33 -5.89
CA LYS A 107 -14.37 8.61 -5.49
C LYS A 107 -13.60 9.36 -4.41
N GLY A 108 -13.36 10.66 -4.62
CA GLY A 108 -12.63 11.50 -3.70
C GLY A 108 -13.31 11.58 -2.33
N LYS A 109 -14.63 11.80 -2.29
CA LYS A 109 -15.40 11.84 -1.04
C LYS A 109 -15.34 10.51 -0.29
N PHE A 110 -15.54 9.38 -0.97
CA PHE A 110 -15.46 8.05 -0.37
C PHE A 110 -14.07 7.75 0.21
N LEU A 111 -13.00 8.06 -0.55
CA LEU A 111 -11.63 7.78 -0.10
C LEU A 111 -11.26 8.53 1.19
N LYS A 112 -11.86 9.69 1.46
CA LYS A 112 -11.59 10.45 2.69
C LYS A 112 -11.92 9.67 3.97
N SER A 113 -12.94 8.83 3.95
CA SER A 113 -13.31 7.96 5.06
C SER A 113 -12.75 6.54 4.92
N PHE A 114 -12.57 6.06 3.68
CA PHE A 114 -12.06 4.71 3.43
C PHE A 114 -10.57 4.55 3.74
N MET A 115 -9.73 5.49 3.30
CA MET A 115 -8.28 5.39 3.49
C MET A 115 -7.84 5.38 4.95
N PRO A 116 -8.38 6.24 5.86
CA PRO A 116 -8.05 6.16 7.28
C PRO A 116 -8.44 4.82 7.91
N ARG A 117 -9.57 4.22 7.51
CA ARG A 117 -10.00 2.89 8.00
C ARG A 117 -9.00 1.82 7.58
N LEU A 118 -8.61 1.79 6.30
CA LEU A 118 -7.64 0.82 5.79
C LEU A 118 -6.26 0.95 6.46
N ARG A 119 -5.79 2.18 6.68
CA ARG A 119 -4.53 2.46 7.38
C ARG A 119 -4.61 2.02 8.85
N LYS A 120 -5.73 2.27 9.55
CA LYS A 120 -5.96 1.81 10.93
C LYS A 120 -6.01 0.28 11.05
N GLN A 121 -6.48 -0.40 10.02
CA GLN A 121 -6.51 -1.87 9.94
C GLN A 121 -5.17 -2.48 9.51
N GLU A 122 -4.12 -1.67 9.36
CA GLU A 122 -2.80 -2.11 8.90
C GLU A 122 -2.88 -2.90 7.58
N THR A 123 -3.75 -2.43 6.67
CA THR A 123 -3.96 -3.07 5.38
C THR A 123 -2.64 -3.23 4.65
N VAL A 124 -2.39 -4.46 4.15
CA VAL A 124 -1.16 -4.79 3.42
C VAL A 124 -0.93 -3.77 2.31
N LYS A 125 0.23 -3.08 2.33
CA LYS A 125 0.57 -1.99 1.39
C LYS A 125 0.35 -2.37 -0.09
N ARG A 126 0.60 -3.64 -0.46
CA ARG A 126 0.33 -4.15 -1.83
C ARG A 126 -1.13 -3.95 -2.26
N LYS A 127 -2.09 -4.12 -1.36
CA LYS A 127 -3.53 -3.92 -1.66
C LYS A 127 -3.85 -2.44 -1.87
N LEU A 128 -3.29 -1.55 -1.05
CA LEU A 128 -3.42 -0.10 -1.23
C LEU A 128 -2.87 0.37 -2.58
N LYS A 129 -1.70 -0.17 -2.99
CA LYS A 129 -1.12 0.07 -4.32
C LYS A 129 -2.07 -0.33 -5.44
N THR A 130 -2.63 -1.53 -5.35
CA THR A 130 -3.60 -2.01 -6.33
C THR A 130 -4.82 -1.11 -6.39
N LEU A 131 -5.39 -0.73 -5.24
CA LEU A 131 -6.53 0.20 -5.19
C LEU A 131 -6.24 1.51 -5.94
N PHE A 132 -5.12 2.19 -5.62
CA PHE A 132 -4.77 3.45 -6.29
C PHE A 132 -4.55 3.28 -7.79
N LYS A 133 -3.94 2.18 -8.21
CA LYS A 133 -3.79 1.86 -9.64
C LYS A 133 -5.14 1.69 -10.35
N GLN A 134 -6.09 0.98 -9.72
CA GLN A 134 -7.40 0.70 -10.31
C GLN A 134 -8.30 1.95 -10.34
N ILE A 135 -8.26 2.78 -9.29
CA ILE A 135 -9.13 3.96 -9.17
C ILE A 135 -8.65 5.15 -10.02
N ASN A 136 -7.33 5.30 -10.23
CA ASN A 136 -6.72 6.39 -11.01
C ASN A 136 -6.52 6.05 -12.51
N SER A 137 -6.96 4.88 -12.98
CA SER A 137 -6.65 4.37 -14.32
C SER A 137 -7.08 5.28 -15.50
N HIS A 138 -8.05 6.18 -15.27
CA HIS A 138 -8.55 7.16 -16.25
C HIS A 138 -7.83 8.51 -16.19
N SER A 139 -6.92 8.72 -15.23
CA SER A 139 -6.16 9.96 -15.05
C SER A 139 -5.01 10.14 -16.06
N ARG A 140 -4.93 9.31 -17.12
CA ARG A 140 -3.78 9.29 -18.03
C ARG A 140 -3.55 10.67 -18.65
N SER A 141 -2.49 11.34 -18.20
CA SER A 141 -2.05 12.60 -18.77
C SER A 141 -1.60 12.41 -20.22
N LYS A 142 -1.94 13.37 -21.10
CA LYS A 142 -1.30 13.49 -22.41
C LYS A 142 0.20 13.78 -22.18
N ARG A 143 1.08 13.10 -22.93
CA ARG A 143 2.53 13.37 -22.90
C ARG A 143 2.79 14.83 -23.33
N GLY A 144 3.59 15.56 -22.57
CA GLY A 144 3.96 16.96 -22.88
C GLY A 144 3.08 18.04 -22.27
N ALA A 145 2.03 17.68 -21.51
CA ALA A 145 1.35 18.64 -20.64
C ALA A 145 2.19 18.89 -19.38
N GLY A 146 2.24 20.13 -18.87
CA GLY A 146 2.80 20.44 -17.56
C GLY A 146 1.94 19.86 -16.42
N CYS A 147 2.06 20.43 -15.22
CA CYS A 147 1.13 20.10 -14.13
C CYS A 147 -0.29 20.58 -14.49
N ILE A 148 -1.22 19.65 -14.73
CA ILE A 148 -2.62 19.94 -15.06
C ILE A 148 -3.60 19.43 -14.01
N THR A 149 -3.21 18.44 -13.21
CA THR A 149 -4.01 17.96 -12.07
C THR A 149 -4.12 19.02 -10.97
N GLY A 150 -3.13 19.92 -10.90
CA GLY A 150 -3.00 20.95 -9.87
C GLY A 150 -1.83 20.67 -8.95
N ASN A 151 -1.12 21.74 -8.56
CA ASN A 151 0.09 21.63 -7.75
C ASN A 151 -0.19 20.93 -6.42
N ILE A 152 0.70 20.03 -6.04
CA ILE A 152 0.66 19.36 -4.74
C ILE A 152 1.09 20.38 -3.70
N THR A 153 0.18 20.72 -2.79
CA THR A 153 0.37 21.69 -1.69
C THR A 153 0.20 20.99 -0.34
N GLN A 154 0.55 21.66 0.76
CA GLN A 154 0.34 21.14 2.11
C GLN A 154 -1.11 20.69 2.36
N SER A 155 -2.12 21.42 1.87
CA SER A 155 -3.51 21.03 2.04
C SER A 155 -3.88 19.77 1.23
N VAL A 156 -3.29 19.60 0.05
CA VAL A 156 -3.46 18.37 -0.75
C VAL A 156 -2.83 17.18 -0.04
N ILE A 157 -1.63 17.36 0.55
CA ILE A 157 -0.93 16.31 1.31
C ILE A 157 -1.67 15.98 2.61
N ALA A 158 -2.38 16.93 3.22
CA ALA A 158 -3.17 16.69 4.43
C ALA A 158 -4.48 15.94 4.15
N ASP A 159 -4.96 15.93 2.90
CA ASP A 159 -6.14 15.17 2.51
C ASP A 159 -5.88 13.67 2.67
N THR A 160 -6.79 12.96 3.34
CA THR A 160 -6.62 11.53 3.64
C THR A 160 -6.72 10.64 2.41
N SER A 161 -7.29 11.15 1.31
CA SER A 161 -7.36 10.47 0.02
C SER A 161 -6.08 10.59 -0.81
N PHE A 162 -5.12 11.45 -0.42
CA PHE A 162 -3.86 11.60 -1.12
C PHE A 162 -3.10 10.25 -1.23
N PRO A 163 -2.53 9.89 -2.40
CA PRO A 163 -2.34 10.67 -3.63
C PRO A 163 -3.39 10.43 -4.74
N PHE A 164 -4.67 10.21 -4.37
CA PHE A 164 -5.76 10.06 -5.35
C PHE A 164 -5.81 11.22 -6.36
N GLY A 165 -6.12 10.92 -7.62
CA GLY A 165 -6.23 11.90 -8.70
C GLY A 165 -4.91 12.20 -9.42
N TYR A 166 -3.77 11.73 -8.91
CA TYR A 166 -2.49 11.81 -9.61
C TYR A 166 -2.13 10.48 -10.25
N ASP A 167 -1.73 10.50 -11.52
CA ASP A 167 -0.90 9.44 -12.11
C ASP A 167 0.59 9.72 -11.85
N MET A 168 1.48 8.79 -12.21
CA MET A 168 2.94 8.96 -11.99
C MET A 168 3.49 10.23 -12.62
N THR A 169 3.03 10.56 -13.83
CA THR A 169 3.53 11.73 -14.57
C THR A 169 3.04 13.02 -13.93
N GLN A 170 1.76 13.12 -13.58
CA GLN A 170 1.20 14.29 -12.90
C GLN A 170 1.74 14.42 -11.48
N PHE A 171 1.95 13.32 -10.76
CA PHE A 171 2.59 13.36 -9.44
C PHE A 171 3.99 13.96 -9.51
N ASP A 172 4.80 13.56 -10.50
CA ASP A 172 6.13 14.14 -10.72
C ASP A 172 6.07 15.61 -11.12
N LEU A 173 5.23 15.95 -12.11
CA LEU A 173 5.17 17.32 -12.63
C LEU A 173 4.54 18.33 -11.65
N CYS A 174 3.61 17.88 -10.81
CA CYS A 174 2.90 18.74 -9.85
C CYS A 174 3.55 18.79 -8.47
N LEU A 175 4.58 17.99 -8.22
CA LEU A 175 5.31 17.99 -6.95
C LEU A 175 6.53 18.90 -7.03
N ASP A 176 6.42 20.06 -6.38
CA ASP A 176 7.54 20.97 -6.19
C ASP A 176 8.52 20.46 -5.11
N ILE A 177 9.82 20.73 -5.31
CA ILE A 177 10.87 20.28 -4.41
C ILE A 177 10.77 20.97 -3.03
N SER A 178 10.44 22.27 -2.98
CA SER A 178 10.32 22.98 -1.70
C SER A 178 9.15 22.43 -0.88
N VAL A 179 8.01 22.19 -1.53
CA VAL A 179 6.85 21.56 -0.86
C VAL A 179 7.20 20.17 -0.33
N LEU A 180 7.95 19.38 -1.09
CA LEU A 180 8.42 18.07 -0.64
C LEU A 180 9.30 18.16 0.61
N LYS A 181 10.27 19.09 0.64
CA LYS A 181 11.16 19.29 1.79
C LYS A 181 10.37 19.66 3.05
N ASP A 182 9.48 20.64 2.92
CA ASP A 182 8.75 21.21 4.05
C ASP A 182 7.71 20.23 4.64
N ASN A 183 7.31 19.21 3.87
CA ASN A 183 6.24 18.28 4.24
C ASN A 183 6.65 16.80 4.17
N LEU A 184 7.95 16.49 4.20
CA LEU A 184 8.47 15.14 3.93
C LEU A 184 7.82 14.05 4.80
N ALA A 185 7.70 14.29 6.12
CA ALA A 185 7.08 13.33 7.04
C ALA A 185 5.60 13.04 6.73
N ALA A 186 4.87 14.04 6.20
CA ALA A 186 3.48 13.85 5.79
C ALA A 186 3.38 13.02 4.51
N PHE A 187 4.28 13.24 3.54
CA PHE A 187 4.37 12.44 2.32
C PHE A 187 4.65 10.96 2.63
N THR A 188 5.67 10.69 3.44
CA THR A 188 6.12 9.32 3.72
C THR A 188 5.09 8.51 4.51
N LYS A 189 4.20 9.20 5.24
CA LYS A 189 3.04 8.60 5.91
C LYS A 189 1.85 8.31 4.98
N GLN A 190 1.65 9.14 3.96
CA GLN A 190 0.49 9.04 3.07
C GLN A 190 0.73 8.13 1.86
N VAL A 191 1.95 8.10 1.34
CA VAL A 191 2.29 7.50 0.04
C VAL A 191 2.96 6.15 0.22
N ASP A 192 2.21 5.08 -0.04
CA ASP A 192 2.69 3.70 0.02
C ASP A 192 3.14 3.14 -1.34
N ASP A 193 2.80 3.79 -2.46
CA ASP A 193 3.07 3.27 -3.81
C ASP A 193 4.55 3.41 -4.22
N ASN A 194 5.16 2.30 -4.66
CA ASN A 194 6.60 2.28 -4.98
C ASN A 194 6.97 3.25 -6.09
N ASN A 195 6.09 3.49 -7.05
CA ASN A 195 6.40 4.41 -8.15
C ASN A 195 6.34 5.86 -7.70
N PHE A 196 5.35 6.23 -6.88
CA PHE A 196 5.33 7.56 -6.26
C PHE A 196 6.47 7.75 -5.28
N GLN A 197 6.80 6.74 -4.48
CA GLN A 197 7.96 6.77 -3.58
C GLN A 197 9.29 6.94 -4.35
N LYS A 198 9.43 6.33 -5.53
CA LYS A 198 10.61 6.58 -6.41
C LYS A 198 10.67 8.03 -6.86
N ILE A 199 9.54 8.62 -7.26
CA ILE A 199 9.49 10.04 -7.63
C ILE A 199 9.86 10.93 -6.44
N ILE A 200 9.35 10.62 -5.24
CA ILE A 200 9.72 11.32 -4.00
C ILE A 200 11.23 11.24 -3.78
N LEU A 201 11.83 10.05 -3.86
CA LEU A 201 13.27 9.88 -3.66
C LEU A 201 14.10 10.63 -4.72
N VAL A 202 13.71 10.57 -5.99
CA VAL A 202 14.37 11.31 -7.07
C VAL A 202 14.37 12.81 -6.78
N LYS A 203 13.24 13.39 -6.37
CA LYS A 203 13.15 14.81 -6.03
C LYS A 203 13.92 15.17 -4.77
N LEU A 204 13.96 14.28 -3.77
CA LEU A 204 14.82 14.48 -2.60
C LEU A 204 16.30 14.49 -2.98
N ASN A 205 16.73 13.60 -3.86
CA ASN A 205 18.11 13.61 -4.35
C ASN A 205 18.45 14.87 -5.14
N GLN A 206 17.48 15.44 -5.88
CA GLN A 206 17.64 16.76 -6.51
C GLN A 206 17.76 17.89 -5.48
N ALA A 207 17.01 17.79 -4.38
CA ALA A 207 17.05 18.75 -3.27
C ALA A 207 18.35 18.68 -2.46
N TYR A 208 18.94 17.48 -2.38
CA TYR A 208 20.12 17.15 -1.59
C TYR A 208 21.17 16.44 -2.46
N PRO A 209 21.82 17.16 -3.40
CA PRO A 209 22.75 16.55 -4.36
C PRO A 209 24.00 15.95 -3.70
N SER A 210 24.37 16.44 -2.52
CA SER A 210 25.46 15.90 -1.69
C SER A 210 25.06 14.73 -0.82
N GLY A 211 23.79 14.31 -0.86
CA GLY A 211 23.24 13.25 -0.03
C GLY A 211 22.24 13.71 1.02
N ILE A 212 21.28 12.84 1.32
CA ILE A 212 20.25 13.06 2.35
C ILE A 212 20.87 12.83 3.73
N VAL A 213 20.60 13.71 4.69
CA VAL A 213 21.17 13.66 6.05
C VAL A 213 20.18 13.10 7.08
N ASP A 214 20.69 12.82 8.28
CA ASP A 214 19.95 12.18 9.38
C ASP A 214 18.53 12.74 9.62
N GLU A 215 18.35 14.06 9.58
CA GLU A 215 17.05 14.69 9.83
C GLU A 215 15.97 14.24 8.84
N GLN A 216 16.30 14.20 7.54
CA GLN A 216 15.37 13.75 6.49
C GLN A 216 15.31 12.22 6.40
N LEU A 217 16.43 11.52 6.62
CA LEU A 217 16.47 10.06 6.60
C LEU A 217 15.61 9.43 7.70
N LYS A 218 15.60 10.03 8.89
CA LYS A 218 14.82 9.56 10.05
C LYS A 218 13.31 9.49 9.75
N VAL A 219 12.81 10.32 8.84
CA VAL A 219 11.38 10.37 8.48
C VAL A 219 11.05 9.74 7.13
N LEU A 220 12.04 9.16 6.44
CA LEU A 220 11.89 8.66 5.08
C LEU A 220 10.96 7.42 5.02
N GLY A 221 10.90 6.64 6.10
CA GLY A 221 10.06 5.46 6.23
C GLY A 221 10.19 4.53 5.02
N SER A 222 9.07 4.00 4.51
CA SER A 222 9.10 3.09 3.35
C SER A 222 9.60 3.69 2.03
N VAL A 223 9.71 5.03 1.89
CA VAL A 223 10.38 5.64 0.73
C VAL A 223 11.84 5.23 0.67
N SER A 224 12.49 4.95 1.82
CA SER A 224 13.88 4.47 1.83
C SER A 224 14.05 3.17 1.04
N ARG A 225 13.03 2.29 0.97
CA ARG A 225 13.14 0.96 0.36
C ARG A 225 13.27 0.99 -1.16
N VAL A 226 12.89 2.07 -1.80
CA VAL A 226 13.05 2.22 -3.25
C VAL A 226 14.45 2.74 -3.64
N ALA A 227 15.30 3.04 -2.66
CA ALA A 227 16.66 3.48 -2.89
C ALA A 227 17.53 2.41 -3.55
N THR A 228 18.39 2.87 -4.43
CA THR A 228 19.49 2.10 -5.00
C THR A 228 20.71 2.14 -4.08
N LEU A 229 21.71 1.31 -4.36
CA LEU A 229 22.97 1.38 -3.62
C LEU A 229 23.68 2.74 -3.80
N ASP A 230 23.58 3.35 -4.99
CA ASP A 230 24.15 4.67 -5.27
C ASP A 230 23.46 5.79 -4.48
N ASP A 231 22.17 5.65 -4.20
CA ASP A 231 21.46 6.57 -3.30
C ASP A 231 21.99 6.41 -1.87
N ILE A 232 22.08 5.16 -1.39
CA ILE A 232 22.47 4.83 -0.02
C ILE A 232 23.90 5.27 0.30
N THR A 233 24.83 5.13 -0.64
CA THR A 233 26.23 5.53 -0.43
C THR A 233 26.41 7.04 -0.24
N LYS A 234 25.44 7.84 -0.68
CA LYS A 234 25.41 9.30 -0.48
C LYS A 234 24.80 9.69 0.85
N TRP A 235 24.08 8.79 1.53
CA TRP A 235 23.39 9.12 2.77
C TRP A 235 24.36 9.38 3.93
N SER A 236 24.05 10.38 4.75
CA SER A 236 24.76 10.64 6.00
C SER A 236 23.97 10.04 7.17
N ILE A 237 24.40 8.85 7.61
CA ILE A 237 23.73 8.05 8.64
C ILE A 237 24.60 8.09 9.90
N THR A 238 24.52 9.17 10.66
CA THR A 238 25.45 9.37 11.80
C THR A 238 24.80 9.03 13.14
N LYS A 239 23.46 9.06 13.23
CA LYS A 239 22.72 8.89 14.50
C LYS A 239 22.05 7.53 14.59
N ILE A 240 22.07 6.94 15.79
CA ILE A 240 21.37 5.68 16.10
C ILE A 240 19.86 5.75 15.80
N ASP A 241 19.24 6.89 16.05
CA ASP A 241 17.84 7.14 15.73
C ASP A 241 17.56 6.97 14.23
N THR A 242 18.48 7.43 13.37
CA THR A 242 18.36 7.31 11.91
C THR A 242 18.56 5.87 11.48
N LEU A 243 19.56 5.18 12.02
CA LEU A 243 19.77 3.75 11.76
C LEU A 243 18.52 2.94 12.16
N SER A 244 17.98 3.20 13.34
CA SER A 244 16.77 2.55 13.85
C SER A 244 15.56 2.80 12.96
N ALA A 245 15.35 4.04 12.52
CA ALA A 245 14.27 4.39 11.60
C ALA A 245 14.43 3.67 10.25
N LEU A 246 15.64 3.63 9.69
CA LEU A 246 15.90 2.93 8.43
C LEU A 246 15.73 1.41 8.58
N MET A 247 16.05 0.82 9.74
CA MET A 247 15.92 -0.62 10.00
C MET A 247 14.52 -1.05 10.46
N ALA A 248 13.57 -0.13 10.59
CA ALA A 248 12.21 -0.42 11.04
C ALA A 248 11.52 -1.47 10.16
N PHE A 249 11.05 -2.57 10.77
CA PHE A 249 10.44 -3.70 10.06
C PHE A 249 9.13 -3.32 9.33
N GLY A 250 8.36 -2.38 9.90
CA GLY A 250 7.07 -1.95 9.34
C GLY A 250 7.16 -1.29 7.95
N ASP A 251 8.35 -0.83 7.56
CA ASP A 251 8.59 -0.21 6.26
C ASP A 251 8.95 -1.20 5.15
N GLY A 252 9.11 -2.48 5.49
CA GLY A 252 9.48 -3.56 4.59
C GLY A 252 10.93 -4.02 4.78
N PRO A 253 11.28 -5.21 4.26
CA PRO A 253 12.63 -5.75 4.38
C PRO A 253 13.63 -4.97 3.52
N TRP A 254 14.90 -5.02 3.91
CA TRP A 254 16.01 -4.62 3.06
C TRP A 254 16.57 -5.81 2.29
N GLU A 255 17.03 -5.56 1.07
CA GLU A 255 17.94 -6.48 0.39
C GLU A 255 19.28 -6.50 1.13
N THR A 256 19.94 -7.67 1.17
CA THR A 256 21.18 -7.90 1.92
C THR A 256 22.26 -6.86 1.64
N GLU A 257 22.50 -6.53 0.36
CA GLU A 257 23.53 -5.54 0.00
C GLU A 257 23.17 -4.13 0.47
N LYS A 258 21.88 -3.78 0.47
CA LYS A 258 21.40 -2.45 0.88
C LYS A 258 21.46 -2.28 2.39
N SER A 259 21.04 -3.29 3.17
CA SER A 259 21.17 -3.24 4.62
C SER A 259 22.64 -3.21 5.04
N LYS A 260 23.49 -4.01 4.40
CA LYS A 260 24.95 -3.97 4.60
C LYS A 260 25.48 -2.55 4.37
N ALA A 261 25.16 -1.94 3.23
CA ALA A 261 25.61 -0.57 2.91
C ALA A 261 25.16 0.45 3.96
N ILE A 262 23.90 0.41 4.40
CA ILE A 262 23.37 1.32 5.42
C ILE A 262 24.13 1.19 6.75
N ILE A 263 24.31 -0.05 7.22
CA ILE A 263 24.97 -0.30 8.50
C ILE A 263 26.46 0.08 8.42
N THR A 264 27.13 -0.24 7.31
CA THR A 264 28.53 0.15 7.09
C THR A 264 28.68 1.68 7.05
N THR A 265 27.77 2.40 6.39
CA THR A 265 27.78 3.88 6.40
C THR A 265 27.67 4.42 7.82
N TYR A 266 26.81 3.83 8.66
CA TYR A 266 26.71 4.21 10.08
C TYR A 266 28.01 3.96 10.86
N LEU A 267 28.59 2.78 10.71
CA LEU A 267 29.82 2.37 11.43
C LEU A 267 31.07 3.13 10.97
N ASN A 268 31.06 3.69 9.74
CA ASN A 268 32.15 4.54 9.26
C ASN A 268 32.18 5.93 9.92
N THR A 269 31.14 6.30 10.65
CA THR A 269 31.12 7.55 11.43
C THR A 269 31.94 7.37 12.71
N SER A 270 32.87 8.31 12.97
CA SER A 270 33.73 8.26 14.15
C SER A 270 32.91 8.18 15.45
N GLY A 271 33.24 7.22 16.30
CA GLY A 271 32.56 6.97 17.58
C GLY A 271 31.41 5.97 17.50
N ASN A 272 30.92 5.62 16.31
CA ASN A 272 29.88 4.61 16.15
C ASN A 272 30.46 3.19 16.23
N SER A 273 29.74 2.29 16.89
CA SER A 273 30.09 0.87 17.00
C SER A 273 28.84 0.02 17.24
N LEU A 274 28.92 -1.30 17.08
CA LEU A 274 27.80 -2.21 17.33
C LEU A 274 27.60 -2.47 18.85
N GLY A 275 27.00 -1.50 19.53
CA GLY A 275 26.53 -1.59 20.91
C GLY A 275 25.15 -2.25 21.03
N SER A 276 24.64 -2.41 22.24
CA SER A 276 23.34 -3.03 22.50
C SER A 276 22.19 -2.33 21.76
N SER A 277 22.22 -0.99 21.70
CA SER A 277 21.20 -0.20 20.99
C SER A 277 21.23 -0.44 19.48
N GLU A 278 22.42 -0.46 18.87
CA GLU A 278 22.62 -0.76 17.46
C GLU A 278 22.18 -2.17 17.11
N LEU A 279 22.52 -3.15 17.94
CA LEU A 279 22.13 -4.54 17.72
C LEU A 279 20.61 -4.71 17.76
N ASN A 280 19.94 -4.05 18.71
CA ASN A 280 18.48 -4.02 18.78
C ASN A 280 17.85 -3.32 17.56
N ALA A 281 18.47 -2.24 17.07
CA ALA A 281 18.01 -1.52 15.89
C ALA A 281 18.17 -2.34 14.60
N VAL A 282 19.34 -2.97 14.41
CA VAL A 282 19.69 -3.71 13.19
C VAL A 282 18.94 -5.06 13.10
N GLY A 283 18.78 -5.75 14.24
CA GLY A 283 18.04 -7.01 14.32
C GLY A 283 18.52 -8.05 13.30
N ALA A 284 17.59 -8.62 12.54
CA ALA A 284 17.88 -9.66 11.54
C ALA A 284 18.81 -9.21 10.41
N ASN A 285 18.94 -7.90 10.16
CA ASN A 285 19.87 -7.37 9.16
C ASN A 285 21.34 -7.52 9.59
N LEU A 286 21.62 -7.94 10.82
CA LEU A 286 22.97 -8.22 11.29
C LEU A 286 23.66 -9.29 10.43
N CYS A 287 22.89 -10.24 9.90
CA CYS A 287 23.37 -11.30 9.01
C CYS A 287 23.84 -10.80 7.63
N SER A 288 23.64 -9.52 7.31
CA SER A 288 24.18 -8.90 6.08
C SER A 288 25.65 -8.51 6.21
N LEU A 289 26.18 -8.45 7.43
CA LEU A 289 27.53 -7.94 7.69
C LEU A 289 28.61 -9.00 7.49
N ASP A 290 29.79 -8.52 7.12
CA ASP A 290 30.97 -9.38 7.02
C ASP A 290 31.40 -9.88 8.40
N VAL A 291 31.95 -11.09 8.43
CA VAL A 291 32.45 -11.73 9.66
C VAL A 291 33.46 -10.85 10.39
N SER A 292 34.25 -10.06 9.68
CA SER A 292 35.20 -9.10 10.27
C SER A 292 34.50 -8.03 11.11
N VAL A 293 33.37 -7.50 10.64
CA VAL A 293 32.56 -6.51 11.37
C VAL A 293 31.88 -7.17 12.56
N LEU A 294 31.32 -8.38 12.38
CA LEU A 294 30.67 -9.11 13.47
C LEU A 294 31.62 -9.43 14.63
N LYS A 295 32.91 -9.69 14.35
CA LYS A 295 33.94 -9.92 15.37
C LYS A 295 34.25 -8.69 16.24
N THR A 296 33.81 -7.49 15.85
CA THR A 296 33.97 -6.28 16.66
C THR A 296 32.94 -6.16 17.78
N ILE A 297 31.89 -7.00 17.77
CA ILE A 297 30.85 -7.00 18.79
C ILE A 297 31.43 -7.56 20.10
N THR A 298 31.32 -6.77 21.16
CA THR A 298 31.79 -7.17 22.50
C THR A 298 30.73 -7.98 23.24
N SER A 299 31.16 -8.83 24.18
CA SER A 299 30.22 -9.58 25.04
C SER A 299 29.33 -8.68 25.88
N SER A 300 29.79 -7.48 26.26
CA SER A 300 28.98 -6.47 26.94
C SER A 300 27.84 -5.92 26.07
N SER A 301 28.00 -5.89 24.75
CA SER A 301 26.95 -5.44 23.82
C SER A 301 25.81 -6.45 23.69
N LEU A 302 26.03 -7.73 24.03
CA LEU A 302 25.06 -8.83 23.87
C LEU A 302 24.14 -9.04 25.08
N LYS A 303 24.19 -8.12 26.05
CA LYS A 303 23.37 -8.18 27.27
C LYS A 303 22.01 -7.52 27.08
#